data_AF-A0A2T2TA10-F1
#
_entry.id   AF-A0A2T2TA10-F1
#
_cell.length_a   1.000
_cell.length_b   1.000
_cell.length_c   1.000
_cell.angle_alpha   90.00
_cell.angle_beta   90.00
_cell.angle_gamma   90.00
#
_symmetry.space_group_name_H-M   'P 1'
#
loop_
_entity.id
_entity.type
_entity.pdbx_description
1 polymer ?
#
loop_
_entity_poly.entity_id
_entity_poly.type
_entity_poly.pdbx_seq_one_letter_code
_entity_poly.pdbx_strand_id
1 'polypeptide(L)'
;MSAESPSQEGRKTERRSWRKWVVGAILLGFFSYLIWIVVNPYRNQPYEEVPHGDHVHYVPKDRNEDVPIGRFPTQPPAEGERITPEGEIVPDNR
;
A
#
# COMPACT_ATOMS: atom_id res chain seq x y z
N MET A 1 58.93 -21.62 5.87
CA MET A 1 57.52 -21.92 5.54
C MET A 1 56.65 -21.01 6.39
N SER A 2 56.16 -19.91 5.83
CA SER A 2 55.29 -18.97 6.54
C SER A 2 53.87 -19.52 6.50
N ALA A 3 53.28 -19.77 7.67
CA ALA A 3 51.90 -20.21 7.80
C ALA A 3 50.97 -19.09 7.32
N GLU A 4 50.29 -19.31 6.20
CA GLU A 4 49.23 -18.44 5.72
C GLU A 4 48.07 -18.50 6.72
N SER A 5 47.78 -17.36 7.36
CA SER A 5 46.92 -17.31 8.54
C SER A 5 45.46 -17.61 8.17
N PRO A 6 44.84 -18.69 8.69
CA PRO A 6 43.45 -19.08 8.35
C PRO A 6 42.39 -18.06 8.79
N SER A 7 42.80 -17.03 9.54
CA SER A 7 41.94 -16.01 10.14
C SER A 7 41.54 -14.87 9.19
N GLN A 8 42.24 -14.67 8.08
CA GLN A 8 41.98 -13.59 7.11
C GLN A 8 40.86 -13.96 6.14
N GLU A 9 40.84 -15.21 5.69
CA GLU A 9 39.86 -15.70 4.72
C GLU A 9 38.47 -15.86 5.36
N GLY A 10 38.42 -16.47 6.56
CA GLY A 10 37.18 -16.63 7.35
C GLY A 10 36.50 -15.29 7.68
N ARG A 11 37.28 -14.27 8.03
CA ARG A 11 36.74 -12.92 8.34
C ARG A 11 36.19 -12.22 7.10
N LYS A 12 36.75 -12.48 5.91
CA LYS A 12 36.27 -11.93 4.63
C LYS A 12 34.98 -12.60 4.18
N THR A 13 34.87 -13.93 4.30
CA THR A 13 33.65 -14.68 3.98
C THR A 13 32.52 -14.35 4.95
N GLU A 14 32.79 -14.26 6.25
CA GLU A 14 31.82 -13.87 7.27
C GLU A 14 31.30 -12.44 7.05
N ARG A 15 32.20 -11.47 6.83
CA ARG A 15 31.83 -10.07 6.54
C ARG A 15 31.08 -9.92 5.21
N ARG A 16 31.37 -10.75 4.19
CA ARG A 16 30.61 -10.80 2.93
C ARG A 16 29.23 -11.42 3.13
N SER A 17 29.11 -12.45 3.97
CA SER A 17 27.84 -13.09 4.34
C SER A 17 26.93 -12.12 5.10
N TRP A 18 27.45 -11.43 6.11
CA TRP A 18 26.69 -10.43 6.88
C TRP A 18 26.16 -9.29 5.99
N ARG A 19 26.99 -8.76 5.09
CA ARG A 19 26.56 -7.73 4.12
C ARG A 19 25.43 -8.22 3.22
N LYS A 20 25.44 -9.49 2.79
CA LYS A 20 24.36 -10.07 1.98
C LYS A 20 23.05 -10.11 2.75
N TRP A 21 23.08 -10.49 4.03
CA TRP A 21 21.89 -10.48 4.89
C TRP A 21 21.36 -9.08 5.14
N VAL A 22 22.23 -8.10 5.39
CA VAL A 22 21.83 -6.69 5.53
C VAL A 22 21.16 -6.18 4.25
N VAL A 23 21.77 -6.41 3.08
CA VAL A 23 21.17 -6.03 1.79
C VAL A 23 19.85 -6.77 1.58
N GLY A 24 19.78 -8.06 1.90
CA GLY A 24 18.56 -8.85 1.83
C GLY A 24 17.42 -8.29 2.69
N ALA A 25 17.72 -7.92 3.94
CA ALA A 25 16.74 -7.32 4.85
C ALA A 25 16.26 -5.94 4.35
N ILE A 26 17.17 -5.12 3.82
CA ILE A 26 16.82 -3.83 3.22
C ILE A 26 15.89 -4.04 2.02
N LEU A 27 16.25 -4.95 1.12
CA LEU A 27 15.43 -5.27 -0.05
C LEU A 27 14.06 -5.80 0.38
N LEU A 28 14.01 -6.71 1.35
CA LEU A 28 12.74 -7.23 1.87
C LEU A 28 11.86 -6.10 2.41
N GLY A 29 12.40 -5.24 3.28
CA GLY A 29 11.66 -4.10 3.83
C GLY A 29 11.18 -3.13 2.74
N PHE A 30 12.04 -2.82 1.78
CA PHE A 30 11.71 -1.97 0.64
C PHE A 30 10.58 -2.56 -0.21
N PHE A 31 10.69 -3.84 -0.60
CA PHE A 31 9.67 -4.52 -1.40
C PHE A 31 8.35 -4.67 -0.63
N SER A 32 8.39 -4.97 0.67
CA SER A 32 7.18 -5.00 1.52
C SER A 32 6.49 -3.64 1.55
N TYR A 33 7.25 -2.55 1.65
CA TYR A 33 6.70 -1.19 1.60
C TYR A 33 6.07 -0.87 0.24
N LEU A 34 6.71 -1.26 -0.87
CA LEU A 34 6.15 -1.09 -2.22
C LEU A 34 4.84 -1.88 -2.40
N ILE A 35 4.80 -3.15 -1.97
CA ILE A 35 3.59 -3.97 -2.03
C ILE A 35 2.46 -3.30 -1.23
N TRP A 36 2.77 -2.78 -0.04
CA TRP A 36 1.79 -2.06 0.78
C TRP A 36 1.23 -0.82 0.07
N ILE A 37 2.04 -0.08 -0.69
CA ILE A 37 1.58 1.05 -1.49
C ILE A 37 0.63 0.60 -2.61
N VAL A 38 0.99 -0.47 -3.32
CA VAL A 38 0.26 -0.95 -4.51
C VAL A 38 -1.09 -1.57 -4.11
N VAL A 39 -1.13 -2.34 -3.02
CA VAL A 39 -2.35 -3.00 -2.54
C VAL A 39 -3.33 -2.02 -1.89
N ASN A 40 -2.84 -0.89 -1.38
CA ASN A 40 -3.67 0.12 -0.71
C ASN A 40 -3.44 1.54 -1.28
N PRO A 41 -3.84 1.79 -2.54
CA PRO A 41 -3.60 3.07 -3.23
C PRO A 41 -4.43 4.21 -2.62
N TYR A 42 -5.64 3.94 -2.13
CA TYR A 42 -6.57 4.93 -1.56
C TYR A 42 -6.48 5.05 -0.02
N ARG A 43 -5.35 4.65 0.58
CA ARG A 43 -5.20 4.61 2.05
C ARG A 43 -5.49 5.93 2.76
N ASN A 44 -5.14 7.06 2.14
CA ASN A 44 -5.28 8.40 2.71
C ASN A 44 -6.59 9.10 2.33
N GLN A 45 -7.51 8.40 1.66
CA GLN A 45 -8.80 8.93 1.23
C GLN A 45 -9.94 8.18 1.93
N PRO A 46 -11.10 8.81 2.15
CA PRO A 46 -12.26 8.16 2.77
C PRO A 46 -13.03 7.25 1.80
N TYR A 47 -12.70 7.29 0.51
CA TYR A 47 -13.32 6.51 -0.57
C TYR A 47 -12.27 5.89 -1.49
N GLU A 48 -12.73 5.00 -2.36
CA GLU A 48 -12.00 4.36 -3.45
C GLU A 48 -12.61 4.78 -4.79
N GLU A 49 -11.77 4.89 -5.82
CA GLU A 49 -12.21 5.13 -7.19
C GLU A 49 -12.41 3.79 -7.91
N VAL A 50 -13.64 3.51 -8.32
CA VAL A 50 -14.03 2.24 -8.95
C VAL A 50 -14.46 2.51 -10.40
N PRO A 51 -13.65 2.10 -11.40
CA PRO A 51 -14.06 2.14 -12.80
C PRO A 51 -15.25 1.21 -13.05
N HIS A 52 -16.30 1.71 -13.69
CA HIS A 52 -17.50 0.95 -14.00
C HIS A 52 -18.10 1.46 -15.31
N GLY A 53 -18.07 0.63 -16.36
CA GLY A 53 -18.43 1.08 -17.71
C GLY A 53 -17.41 2.08 -18.26
N ASP A 54 -17.86 3.28 -18.59
CA ASP A 54 -17.07 4.36 -19.20
C ASP A 54 -16.70 5.48 -18.22
N HIS A 55 -17.05 5.36 -16.94
CA HIS A 55 -16.77 6.35 -15.91
C HIS A 55 -16.32 5.69 -14.60
N VAL A 56 -16.00 6.54 -13.61
CA VAL A 56 -15.53 6.15 -12.28
C VAL A 56 -16.59 6.53 -11.26
N HIS A 57 -16.82 5.65 -10.30
CA HIS A 57 -17.61 5.94 -9.10
C HIS A 57 -16.70 6.08 -7.88
N TYR A 58 -17.08 6.96 -6.97
CA TYR A 58 -16.42 7.15 -5.68
C TYR A 58 -17.17 6.35 -4.63
N VAL A 59 -16.52 5.33 -4.07
CA VAL A 59 -17.16 4.32 -3.21
C VAL A 59 -16.53 4.39 -1.82
N PRO A 60 -17.30 4.58 -0.74
CA PRO A 60 -16.74 4.65 0.60
C PRO A 60 -16.21 3.28 1.04
N LYS A 61 -15.21 3.27 1.92
CA LYS A 61 -14.58 2.02 2.42
C LYS A 61 -15.53 1.12 3.20
N ASP A 62 -16.61 1.69 3.74
CA ASP A 62 -17.68 1.03 4.47
C ASP A 62 -18.96 0.85 3.63
N ARG A 63 -18.84 0.73 2.29
CA ARG A 63 -19.99 0.54 1.40
C ARG A 63 -20.89 -0.61 1.84
N ASN A 64 -22.19 -0.47 1.57
CA ASN A 64 -23.10 -1.60 1.59
C ASN A 64 -22.91 -2.42 0.30
N GLU A 65 -22.50 -3.69 0.40
CA GLU A 65 -22.23 -4.56 -0.75
C GLU A 65 -23.49 -4.91 -1.57
N ASP A 66 -24.68 -4.78 -0.97
CA ASP A 66 -25.96 -4.97 -1.67
C ASP A 66 -26.33 -3.77 -2.56
N VAL A 67 -25.63 -2.64 -2.42
CA VAL A 67 -25.85 -1.44 -3.23
C VAL A 67 -25.00 -1.53 -4.50
N PRO A 68 -25.61 -1.48 -5.70
CA PRO A 68 -24.87 -1.59 -6.94
C PRO A 68 -23.92 -0.40 -7.13
N ILE A 69 -22.74 -0.63 -7.73
CA ILE A 69 -21.72 0.41 -7.99
C ILE A 69 -22.30 1.65 -8.69
N GLY A 70 -23.25 1.44 -9.60
CA GLY A 70 -23.92 2.53 -10.33
C GLY A 70 -24.71 3.54 -9.47
N ARG A 71 -24.96 3.24 -8.19
CA ARG A 71 -25.63 4.16 -7.24
C ARG A 71 -24.68 5.20 -6.64
N PHE A 72 -23.38 4.94 -6.65
CA PHE A 72 -22.40 5.82 -6.04
C PHE A 72 -22.14 7.05 -6.94
N PRO A 73 -21.70 8.19 -6.39
CA PRO A 73 -21.48 9.39 -7.18
C PRO A 73 -20.30 9.23 -8.14
N THR A 74 -20.35 9.97 -9.25
CA THR A 74 -19.27 10.07 -10.25
C THR A 74 -18.43 11.35 -10.09
N GLN A 75 -18.66 12.07 -8.99
CA GLN A 75 -17.86 13.21 -8.55
C GLN A 75 -17.40 12.95 -7.11
N PRO A 76 -16.18 13.37 -6.74
CA PRO A 76 -15.71 13.24 -5.37
C PRO A 76 -16.51 14.16 -4.45
N PRO A 77 -16.67 13.82 -3.16
CA PRO A 77 -17.28 14.71 -2.18
C PRO A 77 -16.43 15.98 -2.01
N ALA A 78 -17.08 17.11 -1.72
CA ALA A 78 -16.39 18.36 -1.42
C ALA A 78 -15.70 18.30 -0.04
N GLU A 79 -14.92 19.34 0.26
CA GLU A 79 -14.34 19.51 1.60
C GLU A 79 -15.46 19.60 2.65
N GLY A 80 -15.37 18.77 3.70
CA GLY A 80 -16.42 18.66 4.72
C GLY A 80 -17.64 17.84 4.31
N GLU A 81 -17.57 17.09 3.21
CA GLU A 81 -18.59 16.12 2.82
C GLU A 81 -18.04 14.68 2.86
N ARG A 82 -18.94 13.71 2.96
CA ARG A 82 -18.63 12.29 2.86
C ARG A 82 -19.68 11.55 2.04
N ILE A 83 -19.28 10.41 1.50
CA ILE A 83 -20.19 9.48 0.82
C ILE A 83 -20.70 8.47 1.86
N THR A 84 -22.01 8.23 1.91
CA THR A 84 -22.63 7.21 2.77
C THR A 84 -22.46 5.81 2.19
N PRO A 85 -22.58 4.74 3.01
CA PRO A 85 -22.60 3.37 2.50
C PRO A 85 -23.61 3.11 1.38
N GLU A 86 -24.67 3.91 1.31
CA GLU A 86 -25.76 3.85 0.32
C GLU A 86 -25.50 4.69 -0.95
N GLY A 87 -24.40 5.46 -0.99
CA GLY A 87 -23.99 6.26 -2.15
C GLY A 87 -24.47 7.71 -2.14
N GLU A 88 -24.91 8.24 -1.00
CA GLU A 88 -25.34 9.64 -0.87
C GLU A 88 -24.19 10.53 -0.40
N ILE A 89 -24.11 11.77 -0.91
CA ILE A 89 -23.19 12.78 -0.39
C ILE A 89 -23.87 13.54 0.74
N VAL A 90 -23.25 13.56 1.92
CA VAL A 90 -23.76 14.24 3.12
C VAL A 90 -22.66 15.05 3.81
N PRO A 91 -23.00 16.09 4.59
CA PRO A 91 -22.03 16.78 5.44
C PRO A 91 -21.30 15.81 6.38
N ASP A 92 -19.99 15.97 6.51
CA ASP A 92 -19.15 15.21 7.42
C ASP A 92 -19.16 15.87 8.80
N ASN A 93 -20.15 15.49 9.62
CA ASN A 93 -20.34 16.02 10.97
C ASN A 93 -19.55 15.23 12.04
N ARG A 94 -18.48 14.52 11.66
CA ARG A 94 -17.68 13.69 12.56
C ARG A 94 -16.58 14.47 13.27
#